data_AF-A0AAW2C1Q3-F1
#
_entry.id   AF-A0AAW2C1Q3-F1
#
_cell.length_a   1.000
_cell.length_b   1.000
_cell.length_c   1.000
_cell.angle_alpha   90.00
_cell.angle_beta   90.00
_cell.angle_gamma   90.00
#
_symmetry.space_group_name_H-M   'P 1'
#
loop_
_entity.id
_entity.type
_entity.pdbx_description
1 polymer ?
#
loop_
_entity_poly.entity_id
_entity_poly.type
_entity_poly.pdbx_seq_one_letter_code
_entity_poly.pdbx_strand_id
1 'polypeptide(L)'
;MEFLVDRLKIEELELFWVQAWLIWNQRNYVMHGGQLKDPKCLNKRAEDFLLDFQQAQLQLTVVRAEHFNSDQWQPPPPDVYKLNFDIAVFSGLDRTGIGTIIRNDKGEVMAAMSAVGPRAENSEEAELLACRRALEFAVDAGFSSLIIEGDNANVIQAISSSLPDHSILGCVVDDIRYLIHGLSWARTNPIRREGNTVAHVLAQYARHLDEDLFWIEDSPPPALAALFHDASLL
;
A
#
# COMPACT_ATOMS: atom_id res chain seq x y z
N MET A 1 17.63 19.20 -18.60
CA MET A 1 17.25 17.88 -18.04
C MET A 1 16.22 17.21 -18.92
N GLU A 2 15.11 17.87 -19.28
CA GLU A 2 14.09 17.37 -20.23
C GLU A 2 14.69 16.78 -21.52
N PHE A 3 15.67 17.46 -22.13
CA PHE A 3 16.32 16.99 -23.36
C PHE A 3 17.00 15.61 -23.28
N LEU A 4 17.47 15.18 -22.10
CA LEU A 4 18.13 13.87 -21.93
C LEU A 4 17.12 12.75 -21.70
N VAL A 5 15.98 13.08 -21.07
CA VAL A 5 14.89 12.13 -20.77
C VAL A 5 14.21 11.66 -22.06
N ASP A 6 14.14 12.52 -23.08
CA ASP A 6 13.50 12.20 -24.37
C ASP A 6 14.38 11.40 -25.35
N ARG A 7 15.68 11.23 -25.05
CA ARG A 7 16.66 10.67 -26.01
C ARG A 7 17.42 9.45 -25.53
N LEU A 8 17.41 9.16 -24.24
CA LEU A 8 18.12 8.03 -23.64
C LEU A 8 17.11 7.00 -23.16
N LYS A 9 17.51 5.72 -23.22
CA LYS A 9 16.76 4.68 -22.53
C LYS A 9 16.90 4.87 -21.02
N ILE A 10 15.94 4.34 -20.27
CA ILE A 10 15.91 4.52 -18.81
C ILE A 10 17.19 3.99 -18.14
N GLU A 11 17.74 2.89 -18.65
CA GLU A 11 18.98 2.29 -18.13
C GLU A 11 20.21 3.18 -18.39
N GLU A 12 20.23 3.88 -19.53
CA GLU A 12 21.29 4.83 -19.88
C GLU A 12 21.20 6.09 -19.02
N LEU A 13 19.97 6.51 -18.69
CA LEU A 13 19.71 7.65 -17.83
C LEU A 13 20.09 7.35 -16.36
N GLU A 14 19.79 6.16 -15.86
CA GLU A 14 20.21 5.70 -14.53
C GLU A 14 21.74 5.71 -14.40
N LEU A 15 22.43 5.13 -15.37
CA LEU A 15 23.90 5.10 -15.38
C LEU A 15 24.49 6.52 -15.41
N PHE A 16 23.91 7.41 -16.22
CA PHE A 16 24.32 8.81 -16.27
C PHE A 16 24.17 9.50 -14.90
N TRP A 17 23.06 9.28 -14.19
CA TRP A 17 22.85 9.88 -12.88
C TRP A 17 23.81 9.34 -11.81
N VAL A 18 24.08 8.04 -11.82
CA VAL A 18 25.08 7.44 -10.92
C VAL A 18 26.47 8.02 -11.20
N GLN A 19 26.85 8.21 -12.47
CA GLN A 19 28.11 8.84 -12.85
C GLN A 19 28.18 10.30 -12.35
N ALA A 20 27.14 11.10 -12.58
CA ALA A 20 27.07 12.48 -12.13
C ALA A 20 27.19 12.59 -10.60
N TRP A 21 26.50 11.71 -9.87
CA TRP A 21 26.59 11.63 -8.42
C TRP A 21 27.98 11.22 -7.95
N LEU A 22 28.59 10.19 -8.55
CA LEU A 22 29.94 9.73 -8.20
C LEU A 22 30.99 10.83 -8.41
N ILE A 23 30.89 11.61 -9.49
CA ILE A 23 31.77 12.75 -9.76
C ILE A 23 31.61 13.81 -8.67
N TRP A 24 30.38 14.18 -8.35
CA TRP A 24 30.08 15.18 -7.33
C TRP A 24 30.55 14.72 -5.94
N ASN A 25 30.24 13.49 -5.56
CA ASN A 25 30.62 12.90 -4.28
C ASN A 25 32.15 12.80 -4.13
N GLN A 26 32.84 12.37 -5.18
CA GLN A 26 34.30 12.29 -5.18
C GLN A 26 34.96 13.66 -5.08
N ARG A 27 34.41 14.67 -5.75
CA ARG A 27 34.86 16.07 -5.64
C ARG A 27 34.72 16.55 -4.19
N ASN A 28 33.58 16.31 -3.55
CA ASN A 28 33.36 16.70 -2.16
C ASN A 28 34.28 15.95 -1.20
N TYR A 29 34.49 14.66 -1.42
CA TYR A 29 35.40 13.85 -0.61
C TYR A 29 36.83 14.40 -0.63
N VAL A 30 37.32 14.83 -1.79
CA VAL A 30 38.65 15.47 -1.92
C VAL A 30 38.68 16.84 -1.24
N MET A 31 37.62 17.64 -1.36
CA MET A 31 37.51 18.94 -0.67
C MET A 31 37.62 18.81 0.85
N HIS A 32 37.21 17.67 1.42
CA HIS A 32 37.28 17.38 2.85
C HIS A 32 38.52 16.53 3.25
N GLY A 33 39.58 16.56 2.44
CA GLY A 33 40.87 15.94 2.76
C GLY A 33 41.02 14.47 2.34
N GLY A 34 40.05 13.93 1.61
CA GLY A 34 40.12 12.61 1.02
C GLY A 34 41.01 12.55 -0.23
N GLN A 35 41.39 11.34 -0.64
CA GLN A 35 42.17 11.12 -1.87
C GLN A 35 41.28 10.88 -3.09
N LEU A 36 41.70 11.41 -4.24
CA LEU A 36 41.04 11.21 -5.52
C LEU A 36 41.21 9.75 -5.97
N LYS A 37 40.09 9.05 -6.18
CA LYS A 37 40.08 7.73 -6.81
C LYS A 37 40.34 7.84 -8.31
N ASP A 38 40.97 6.83 -8.91
CA ASP A 38 41.33 6.82 -10.34
C ASP A 38 40.10 7.11 -11.23
N PRO A 39 40.10 8.23 -11.99
CA PRO A 39 39.01 8.56 -12.89
C PRO A 39 38.77 7.51 -13.99
N LYS A 40 39.80 6.74 -14.38
CA LYS A 40 39.66 5.71 -15.42
C LYS A 40 38.70 4.59 -15.02
N CYS A 41 38.50 4.39 -13.71
CA CYS A 41 37.57 3.39 -13.19
C CYS A 41 36.16 3.96 -12.94
N LEU A 42 35.86 5.22 -13.30
CA LEU A 42 34.57 5.85 -13.01
C LEU A 42 33.40 5.06 -13.61
N ASN A 43 33.47 4.69 -14.89
CA ASN A 43 32.38 4.00 -15.58
C ASN A 43 32.12 2.63 -14.94
N LYS A 44 33.18 1.84 -14.73
CA LYS A 44 33.09 0.56 -14.06
C LYS A 44 32.51 0.68 -12.65
N ARG A 45 32.93 1.69 -11.86
CA ARG A 45 32.36 1.92 -10.53
C ARG A 45 30.90 2.33 -10.56
N ALA A 46 30.47 3.06 -11.58
CA ALA A 46 29.07 3.43 -11.76
C ALA A 46 28.23 2.21 -12.12
N GLU A 47 28.73 1.36 -13.02
CA GLU A 47 28.11 0.08 -13.39
C GLU A 47 28.01 -0.86 -12.18
N ASP A 48 29.11 -1.07 -11.46
CA ASP A 48 29.16 -1.91 -10.26
C ASP A 48 28.19 -1.38 -9.18
N PHE A 49 28.16 -0.07 -8.93
CA PHE A 49 27.24 0.54 -7.96
C PHE A 49 25.78 0.39 -8.38
N LEU A 50 25.47 0.60 -9.66
CA LEU A 50 24.12 0.47 -10.18
C LEU A 50 23.67 -1.00 -10.12
N LEU A 51 24.55 -1.95 -10.44
CA LEU A 51 24.30 -3.38 -10.30
C LEU A 51 24.06 -3.78 -8.85
N ASP A 52 24.92 -3.35 -7.92
CA ASP A 52 24.77 -3.61 -6.49
C ASP A 52 23.45 -3.02 -5.96
N PHE A 53 23.12 -1.80 -6.38
CA PHE A 53 21.84 -1.16 -6.03
C PHE A 53 20.65 -1.95 -6.58
N GLN A 54 20.66 -2.32 -7.86
CA GLN A 54 19.59 -3.11 -8.49
C GLN A 54 19.46 -4.49 -7.82
N GLN A 55 20.55 -5.16 -7.49
CA GLN A 55 20.55 -6.44 -6.77
C GLN A 55 20.03 -6.30 -5.34
N ALA A 56 20.42 -5.24 -4.63
CA ALA A 56 19.89 -4.95 -3.30
C ALA A 56 18.39 -4.65 -3.35
N GLN A 57 17.91 -3.92 -4.37
CA GLN A 57 16.47 -3.73 -4.60
C GLN A 57 15.75 -5.05 -4.87
N LEU A 58 16.34 -5.97 -5.64
CA LEU A 58 15.79 -7.31 -5.86
C LEU A 58 15.72 -8.14 -4.56
N GLN A 59 16.69 -7.99 -3.64
CA GLN A 59 16.68 -8.66 -2.33
C GLN A 59 15.70 -8.02 -1.33
N LEU A 60 15.43 -6.71 -1.46
CA LEU A 60 14.42 -5.98 -0.70
C LEU A 60 13.02 -6.07 -1.32
N THR A 61 12.90 -6.65 -2.52
CA THR A 61 11.61 -6.92 -3.13
C THR A 61 10.95 -8.02 -2.33
N VAL A 62 10.08 -7.65 -1.38
CA VAL A 62 9.02 -8.53 -0.87
C VAL A 62 8.43 -9.20 -2.11
N VAL A 63 8.50 -10.54 -2.16
CA VAL A 63 8.02 -11.34 -3.30
C VAL A 63 6.72 -10.71 -3.80
N ARG A 64 6.77 -10.03 -4.95
CA ARG A 64 5.57 -9.70 -5.71
C ARG A 64 4.99 -11.05 -6.05
N ALA A 65 3.85 -11.40 -5.42
CA ALA A 65 3.09 -12.52 -5.95
C ALA A 65 2.73 -12.12 -7.36
N GLU A 66 2.75 -13.13 -8.21
CA GLU A 66 2.02 -13.13 -9.46
C GLU A 66 0.73 -12.32 -9.26
N HIS A 67 0.54 -11.28 -10.08
CA HIS A 67 -0.72 -10.58 -10.13
C HIS A 67 -1.78 -11.62 -10.47
N PHE A 68 -2.49 -12.10 -9.46
CA PHE A 68 -3.75 -12.79 -9.67
C PHE A 68 -4.68 -11.73 -10.25
N ASN A 69 -4.74 -11.67 -11.58
CA ASN A 69 -5.75 -10.96 -12.36
C ASN A 69 -7.11 -11.65 -12.16
N SER A 70 -7.53 -11.89 -10.92
CA SER A 70 -8.91 -12.22 -10.65
C SER A 70 -9.65 -10.91 -10.43
N ASP A 71 -10.67 -10.67 -11.24
CA ASP A 71 -11.66 -9.61 -10.99
C ASP A 71 -12.49 -9.88 -9.71
N GLN A 72 -12.15 -10.94 -8.96
CA GLN A 72 -12.93 -11.49 -7.86
C GLN A 72 -12.06 -11.65 -6.63
N TRP A 73 -12.69 -11.51 -5.47
CA TRP A 73 -12.05 -11.80 -4.19
C TRP A 73 -11.66 -13.27 -4.10
N GLN A 74 -10.56 -13.55 -3.40
CA GLN A 74 -10.06 -14.91 -3.16
C GLN A 74 -9.66 -15.05 -1.69
N PRO A 75 -9.90 -16.21 -1.06
CA PRO A 75 -9.48 -16.44 0.32
C PRO A 75 -7.96 -16.38 0.46
N PRO A 76 -7.45 -15.95 1.63
CA PRO A 76 -6.04 -16.06 1.95
C PRO A 76 -5.61 -17.52 2.15
N PRO A 77 -4.29 -17.79 2.18
CA PRO A 77 -3.77 -19.06 2.68
C PRO A 77 -4.17 -19.32 4.14
N PRO A 78 -4.10 -20.57 4.63
CA PRO A 78 -4.31 -20.91 6.03
C PRO A 78 -3.42 -20.07 6.98
N ASP A 79 -3.93 -19.83 8.19
CA ASP A 79 -3.25 -19.06 9.26
C ASP A 79 -2.96 -17.58 8.94
N VAL A 80 -3.57 -17.06 7.87
CA VAL A 80 -3.49 -15.65 7.46
C VAL A 80 -4.91 -15.12 7.29
N TYR A 81 -5.14 -13.88 7.70
CA TYR A 81 -6.40 -13.19 7.46
C TYR A 81 -6.25 -12.19 6.33
N LYS A 82 -7.35 -11.95 5.61
CA LYS A 82 -7.39 -10.97 4.53
C LYS A 82 -8.28 -9.80 4.93
N LEU A 83 -7.67 -8.62 5.01
CA LEU A 83 -8.29 -7.35 5.30
C LEU A 83 -8.54 -6.62 3.98
N ASN A 84 -9.79 -6.33 3.68
CA ASN A 84 -10.20 -5.47 2.59
C ASN A 84 -10.74 -4.17 3.17
N PHE A 85 -10.30 -3.03 2.64
CA PHE A 85 -10.83 -1.72 3.01
C PHE A 85 -11.29 -0.92 1.78
N ASP A 86 -12.23 0.00 1.99
CA ASP A 86 -12.69 0.94 0.97
C ASP A 86 -13.22 2.22 1.63
N ILE A 87 -13.34 3.28 0.85
CA ILE A 87 -13.88 4.58 1.25
C ILE A 87 -15.02 5.04 0.33
N ALA A 88 -16.07 5.57 0.96
CA ALA A 88 -17.17 6.25 0.27
C ALA A 88 -17.15 7.74 0.61
N VAL A 89 -16.96 8.59 -0.39
CA VAL A 89 -17.05 10.04 -0.23
C VAL A 89 -18.49 10.49 -0.48
N PHE A 90 -19.15 11.06 0.52
CA PHE A 90 -20.55 11.45 0.42
C PHE A 90 -20.70 12.93 0.04
N SER A 91 -20.92 13.21 -1.25
CA SER A 91 -21.20 14.58 -1.69
C SER A 91 -22.39 15.19 -0.93
N GLY A 92 -22.19 16.42 -0.45
CA GLY A 92 -23.17 17.16 0.34
C GLY A 92 -23.25 16.78 1.83
N LEU A 93 -22.51 15.76 2.27
CA LEU A 93 -22.25 15.49 3.68
C LEU A 93 -20.77 15.78 3.95
N ASP A 94 -20.46 16.51 5.02
CA ASP A 94 -19.07 16.86 5.38
C ASP A 94 -18.34 15.67 6.03
N ARG A 95 -18.53 14.46 5.48
CA ARG A 95 -18.06 13.19 6.05
C ARG A 95 -17.81 12.15 4.97
N THR A 96 -17.02 11.15 5.33
CA THR A 96 -16.76 9.96 4.52
C THR A 96 -17.26 8.72 5.24
N GLY A 97 -17.39 7.62 4.51
CA GLY A 97 -17.71 6.31 5.05
C GLY A 97 -16.54 5.37 4.84
N ILE A 98 -16.12 4.66 5.87
CA ILE A 98 -15.02 3.69 5.83
C ILE A 98 -15.63 2.30 5.99
N GLY A 99 -15.31 1.41 5.05
CA GLY A 99 -15.70 0.01 5.11
C GLY A 99 -14.48 -0.88 5.30
N THR A 100 -14.59 -1.87 6.19
CA THR A 100 -13.52 -2.86 6.39
C THR A 100 -14.11 -4.23 6.64
N ILE A 101 -13.52 -5.26 6.05
CA ILE A 101 -13.87 -6.66 6.29
C ILE A 101 -12.59 -7.48 6.42
N ILE A 102 -12.52 -8.31 7.45
CA ILE A 102 -11.43 -9.25 7.71
C ILE A 102 -12.02 -10.66 7.59
N ARG A 103 -11.43 -11.48 6.70
CA ARG A 103 -11.89 -12.84 6.40
C ARG A 103 -10.77 -13.88 6.55
N ASN A 104 -11.13 -15.09 6.95
CA ASN A 104 -10.20 -16.23 7.04
C ASN A 104 -10.06 -16.98 5.70
N ASP A 105 -9.30 -18.08 5.71
CA ASP A 105 -9.02 -18.96 4.57
C ASP A 105 -10.26 -19.68 4.00
N LYS A 106 -11.37 -19.69 4.74
CA LYS A 106 -12.67 -20.22 4.28
C LYS A 106 -13.60 -19.14 3.75
N GLY A 107 -13.17 -17.88 3.73
CA GLY A 107 -14.02 -16.74 3.39
C GLY A 107 -15.00 -16.32 4.48
N GLU A 108 -14.90 -16.91 5.67
CA GLU A 108 -15.76 -16.56 6.81
C GLU A 108 -15.37 -15.19 7.35
N VAL A 109 -16.37 -14.40 7.77
CA VAL A 109 -16.16 -13.08 8.36
C VAL A 109 -15.63 -13.25 9.78
N MET A 110 -14.43 -12.71 10.02
CA MET A 110 -13.80 -12.73 11.34
C MET A 110 -14.03 -11.41 12.06
N ALA A 111 -14.00 -10.31 11.32
CA ALA A 111 -14.33 -8.99 11.83
C ALA A 111 -14.77 -8.08 10.66
N ALA A 112 -15.65 -7.12 10.94
CA ALA A 112 -16.07 -6.12 9.97
C ALA A 112 -16.35 -4.78 10.65
N MET A 113 -16.20 -3.69 9.91
CA MET A 113 -16.44 -2.33 10.38
C MET A 113 -17.11 -1.50 9.29
N SER A 114 -18.06 -0.68 9.70
CA SER A 114 -18.59 0.45 8.93
C SER A 114 -18.49 1.68 9.82
N ALA A 115 -17.64 2.62 9.45
CA ALA A 115 -17.27 3.75 10.29
C ALA A 115 -17.48 5.09 9.57
N VAL A 116 -17.75 6.14 10.35
CA VAL A 116 -17.87 7.49 9.81
C VAL A 116 -16.52 8.19 9.90
N GLY A 117 -15.95 8.53 8.74
CA GLY A 117 -14.69 9.25 8.65
C GLY A 117 -14.89 10.77 8.49
N PRO A 118 -13.85 11.56 8.77
CA PRO A 118 -13.87 12.99 8.47
C PRO A 118 -14.00 13.22 6.96
N ARG A 119 -14.35 14.45 6.57
CA ARG A 119 -14.19 14.86 5.18
C ARG A 119 -12.72 14.77 4.77
N ALA A 120 -12.47 14.24 3.59
CA ALA A 120 -11.18 14.29 2.91
C ALA A 120 -11.18 15.37 1.83
N GLU A 121 -10.01 15.95 1.56
CA GLU A 121 -9.84 16.96 0.51
C GLU A 121 -9.72 16.33 -0.87
N ASN A 122 -9.16 15.12 -0.95
CA ASN A 122 -8.98 14.38 -2.19
C ASN A 122 -9.10 12.86 -1.99
N SER A 123 -9.13 12.12 -3.10
CA SER A 123 -9.32 10.66 -3.09
C SER A 123 -8.16 9.92 -2.43
N GLU A 124 -6.93 10.37 -2.59
CA GLU A 124 -5.75 9.68 -2.06
C GLU A 124 -5.68 9.79 -0.53
N GLU A 125 -5.95 10.98 0.00
CA GLU A 125 -6.08 11.21 1.44
C GLU A 125 -7.21 10.35 2.04
N ALA A 126 -8.37 10.32 1.39
CA ALA A 126 -9.53 9.56 1.88
C ALA A 126 -9.21 8.07 2.03
N GLU A 127 -8.53 7.50 1.03
CA GLU A 127 -8.10 6.10 1.00
C GLU A 127 -7.01 5.79 2.03
N LEU A 128 -6.03 6.69 2.21
CA LEU A 128 -5.01 6.53 3.25
C LEU A 128 -5.63 6.57 4.65
N LEU A 129 -6.55 7.48 4.90
CA LEU A 129 -7.27 7.55 6.17
C LEU A 129 -8.12 6.29 6.42
N ALA A 130 -8.78 5.77 5.38
CA ALA A 130 -9.51 4.50 5.45
C ALA A 130 -8.58 3.33 5.75
N CYS A 131 -7.44 3.25 5.08
CA CYS A 131 -6.42 2.23 5.30
C CYS A 131 -5.88 2.26 6.75
N ARG A 132 -5.54 3.45 7.26
CA ARG A 132 -5.08 3.62 8.64
C ARG A 132 -6.14 3.15 9.63
N ARG A 133 -7.39 3.59 9.46
CA ARG A 133 -8.49 3.20 10.34
C ARG A 133 -8.79 1.71 10.29
N ALA A 134 -8.70 1.08 9.11
CA ALA A 134 -8.86 -0.36 8.95
C ALA A 134 -7.75 -1.15 9.68
N LEU A 135 -6.50 -0.68 9.63
CA LEU A 135 -5.37 -1.29 10.32
C LEU A 135 -5.44 -1.11 11.84
N GLU A 136 -5.82 0.08 12.33
CA GLU A 136 -6.12 0.31 13.74
C GLU A 136 -7.16 -0.70 14.25
N PHE A 137 -8.28 -0.83 13.53
CA PHE A 137 -9.32 -1.79 13.85
C PHE A 137 -8.80 -3.24 13.89
N ALA A 138 -7.97 -3.62 12.92
CA ALA A 138 -7.42 -4.97 12.86
C ALA A 138 -6.48 -5.27 14.03
N VAL A 139 -5.64 -4.31 14.41
CA VAL A 139 -4.74 -4.42 15.57
C VAL A 139 -5.53 -4.49 16.87
N ASP A 140 -6.54 -3.63 17.04
CA ASP A 140 -7.41 -3.61 18.22
C ASP A 140 -8.20 -4.92 18.38
N ALA A 141 -8.61 -5.52 17.26
CA ALA A 141 -9.28 -6.83 17.24
C ALA A 141 -8.32 -8.03 17.40
N GLY A 142 -7.00 -7.79 17.49
CA GLY A 142 -5.99 -8.80 17.79
C GLY A 142 -5.44 -9.56 16.57
N PHE A 143 -5.65 -9.05 15.35
CA PHE A 143 -5.08 -9.65 14.14
C PHE A 143 -3.64 -9.21 13.93
N SER A 144 -2.73 -10.18 13.71
CA SER A 144 -1.29 -9.91 13.54
C SER A 144 -0.69 -10.48 12.25
N SER A 145 -1.44 -11.26 11.47
CA SER A 145 -1.01 -11.88 10.21
C SER A 145 -2.01 -11.53 9.11
N LEU A 146 -1.68 -10.54 8.27
CA LEU A 146 -2.64 -9.89 7.37
C LEU A 146 -2.18 -9.80 5.91
N ILE A 147 -3.07 -10.12 4.97
CA ILE A 147 -3.04 -9.60 3.61
C ILE A 147 -3.98 -8.38 3.57
N ILE A 148 -3.43 -7.21 3.29
CA ILE A 148 -4.11 -5.92 3.24
C ILE A 148 -4.40 -5.59 1.78
N GLU A 149 -5.67 -5.41 1.45
CA GLU A 149 -6.17 -5.14 0.11
C GLU A 149 -7.04 -3.89 0.06
N GLY A 150 -6.81 -3.06 -0.97
CA GLY A 150 -7.59 -1.87 -1.30
C GLY A 150 -7.60 -1.64 -2.81
N ASP A 151 -8.58 -0.89 -3.31
CA ASP A 151 -8.79 -0.70 -4.75
C ASP A 151 -7.93 0.42 -5.38
N ASN A 152 -7.32 1.26 -4.54
CA ASN A 152 -6.41 2.32 -4.97
C ASN A 152 -4.95 1.84 -5.03
N ALA A 153 -4.48 1.52 -6.23
CA ALA A 153 -3.13 1.02 -6.45
C ALA A 153 -2.02 2.00 -6.00
N ASN A 154 -2.24 3.32 -6.09
CA ASN A 154 -1.25 4.31 -5.65
C ASN A 154 -1.09 4.28 -4.14
N VAL A 155 -2.20 4.16 -3.41
CA VAL A 155 -2.21 4.07 -1.94
C VAL A 155 -1.51 2.79 -1.48
N ILE A 156 -1.86 1.65 -2.10
CA ILE A 156 -1.19 0.38 -1.82
C ILE A 156 0.31 0.44 -2.15
N GLN A 157 0.69 1.12 -3.23
CA GLN A 157 2.09 1.33 -3.57
C GLN A 157 2.80 2.23 -2.55
N ALA A 158 2.16 3.30 -2.09
CA ALA A 158 2.74 4.23 -1.12
C ALA A 158 3.05 3.52 0.20
N ILE A 159 2.09 2.75 0.73
CA ILE A 159 2.25 2.05 2.03
C ILE A 159 3.18 0.84 1.95
N SER A 160 3.33 0.22 0.76
CA SER A 160 4.26 -0.90 0.55
C SER A 160 5.70 -0.46 0.29
N SER A 161 5.91 0.78 -0.13
CA SER A 161 7.24 1.34 -0.36
C SER A 161 8.00 1.52 0.94
N SER A 162 9.28 1.13 0.95
CA SER A 162 10.21 1.43 2.05
C SER A 162 10.88 2.79 1.92
N LEU A 163 10.57 3.54 0.85
CA LEU A 163 11.13 4.87 0.63
C LEU A 163 10.35 5.91 1.44
N PRO A 164 11.05 6.92 2.02
CA PRO A 164 10.40 8.05 2.66
C PRO A 164 9.40 8.72 1.72
N ASP A 165 8.21 9.05 2.24
CA ASP A 165 7.22 9.84 1.52
C ASP A 165 7.33 11.30 1.98
N HIS A 166 7.78 12.18 1.10
CA HIS A 166 7.95 13.61 1.40
C HIS A 166 6.72 14.44 0.97
N SER A 167 5.61 13.80 0.62
CA SER A 167 4.34 14.48 0.33
C SER A 167 3.69 15.02 1.61
N ILE A 168 2.65 15.83 1.43
CA ILE A 168 1.83 16.32 2.54
C ILE A 168 1.14 15.18 3.32
N LEU A 169 0.95 14.01 2.67
CA LEU A 169 0.33 12.83 3.25
C LEU A 169 1.36 11.86 3.87
N GLY A 170 2.66 12.18 3.79
CA GLY A 170 3.74 11.32 4.27
C GLY A 170 3.60 10.89 5.73
N CYS A 171 3.11 11.78 6.61
CA CYS A 171 2.84 11.41 8.01
C CYS A 171 1.78 10.31 8.15
N VAL A 172 0.72 10.34 7.33
CA VAL A 172 -0.34 9.32 7.36
C VAL A 172 0.20 8.00 6.81
N VAL A 173 1.02 8.06 5.76
CA VAL A 173 1.71 6.90 5.20
C VAL A 173 2.65 6.28 6.25
N ASP A 174 3.38 7.10 7.01
CA ASP A 174 4.29 6.63 8.05
C ASP A 174 3.53 6.02 9.24
N ASP A 175 2.37 6.57 9.64
CA ASP A 175 1.49 5.95 10.64
C ASP A 175 1.03 4.55 10.18
N ILE A 176 0.59 4.44 8.91
CA ILE A 176 0.16 3.16 8.33
C ILE A 176 1.31 2.17 8.31
N ARG A 177 2.49 2.59 7.86
CA ARG A 177 3.69 1.75 7.87
C ARG A 177 4.02 1.31 9.28
N TYR A 178 3.94 2.19 10.28
CA TYR A 178 4.19 1.84 11.67
C TYR A 178 3.24 0.73 12.16
N LEU A 179 1.94 0.83 11.85
CA LEU A 179 0.96 -0.22 12.14
C LEU A 179 1.31 -1.54 11.44
N ILE A 180 1.66 -1.49 10.15
CA ILE A 180 2.05 -2.67 9.37
C ILE A 180 3.30 -3.34 9.95
N HIS A 181 4.32 -2.57 10.34
CA HIS A 181 5.55 -3.11 10.96
C HIS A 181 5.31 -3.70 12.35
N GLY A 182 4.24 -3.31 13.04
CA GLY A 182 3.82 -3.90 14.30
C GLY A 182 3.18 -5.28 14.16
N LEU A 183 2.78 -5.68 12.94
CA LEU A 183 2.21 -7.00 12.67
C LEU A 183 3.30 -8.08 12.66
N SER A 184 2.94 -9.30 13.06
CA SER A 184 3.83 -10.46 12.98
C SER A 184 4.20 -10.81 11.53
N TRP A 185 3.25 -10.63 10.62
CA TRP A 185 3.43 -10.77 9.18
C TRP A 185 2.41 -9.92 8.45
N ALA A 186 2.83 -9.26 7.38
CA ALA A 186 1.93 -8.46 6.58
C ALA A 186 2.31 -8.50 5.10
N ARG A 187 1.30 -8.39 4.25
CA ARG A 187 1.45 -8.17 2.82
C ARG A 187 0.40 -7.21 2.33
N THR A 188 0.76 -6.32 1.43
CA THR A 188 -0.17 -5.37 0.80
C THR A 188 -0.34 -5.71 -0.67
N ASN A 189 -1.59 -5.83 -1.14
CA ASN A 189 -1.92 -6.12 -2.53
C ASN A 189 -2.99 -5.14 -3.05
N PRO A 190 -2.88 -4.62 -4.28
CA PRO A 190 -4.02 -3.95 -4.89
C PRO A 190 -5.06 -5.00 -5.29
N ILE A 191 -6.33 -4.66 -5.14
CA ILE A 191 -7.46 -5.45 -5.65
C ILE A 191 -8.27 -4.59 -6.63
N ARG A 192 -9.02 -5.20 -7.55
CA ARG A 192 -9.97 -4.46 -8.38
C ARG A 192 -11.25 -4.19 -7.61
N ARG A 193 -12.00 -3.16 -8.01
CA ARG A 193 -13.27 -2.77 -7.36
C ARG A 193 -14.27 -3.92 -7.29
N GLU A 194 -14.32 -4.74 -8.34
CA GLU A 194 -15.19 -5.90 -8.47
C GLU A 194 -14.89 -6.97 -7.41
N GLY A 195 -13.62 -7.09 -6.97
CA GLY A 195 -13.20 -7.96 -5.88
C GLY A 195 -13.26 -7.31 -4.50
N ASN A 196 -13.56 -6.02 -4.41
CA ASN A 196 -13.61 -5.26 -3.15
C ASN A 196 -15.04 -4.85 -2.74
N THR A 197 -16.06 -5.48 -3.33
CA THR A 197 -17.46 -5.05 -3.21
C THR A 197 -17.99 -5.07 -1.77
N VAL A 198 -17.56 -6.03 -0.94
CA VAL A 198 -17.98 -6.11 0.47
C VAL A 198 -17.52 -4.88 1.25
N ALA A 199 -16.25 -4.50 1.13
CA ALA A 199 -15.72 -3.29 1.77
C ALA A 199 -16.41 -2.04 1.23
N HIS A 200 -16.66 -1.98 -0.08
CA HIS A 200 -17.40 -0.90 -0.71
C HIS A 200 -18.81 -0.69 -0.13
N VAL A 201 -19.56 -1.78 0.01
CA VAL A 201 -20.93 -1.74 0.58
C VAL A 201 -20.91 -1.27 2.03
N LEU A 202 -19.94 -1.73 2.83
CA LEU A 202 -19.76 -1.27 4.21
C LEU A 202 -19.39 0.22 4.27
N ALA A 203 -18.55 0.69 3.35
CA ALA A 203 -18.19 2.10 3.24
C ALA A 203 -19.42 2.95 2.90
N GLN A 204 -20.24 2.54 1.93
CA GLN A 204 -21.48 3.23 1.59
C GLN A 204 -22.50 3.22 2.73
N TYR A 205 -22.60 2.13 3.49
CA TYR A 205 -23.55 1.99 4.58
C TYR A 205 -23.34 3.02 5.69
N ALA A 206 -22.10 3.47 5.90
CA ALA A 206 -21.76 4.52 6.87
C ALA A 206 -22.52 5.84 6.64
N ARG A 207 -23.09 6.05 5.44
CA ARG A 207 -24.01 7.19 5.17
C ARG A 207 -25.21 7.21 6.11
N HIS A 208 -25.61 6.08 6.66
CA HIS A 208 -26.78 5.93 7.53
C HIS A 208 -26.43 5.87 9.01
N LEU A 209 -25.15 6.02 9.35
CA LEU A 209 -24.65 5.88 10.71
C LEU A 209 -24.46 7.24 11.39
N ASP A 210 -24.73 7.22 12.69
CA ASP A 210 -24.34 8.27 13.63
C ASP A 210 -23.10 7.87 14.44
N GLU A 211 -22.86 6.56 14.60
CA GLU A 211 -21.73 5.96 15.30
C GLU A 211 -21.15 4.78 14.50
N ASP A 212 -19.87 4.48 14.71
CA ASP A 212 -19.19 3.34 14.10
C ASP A 212 -19.87 2.01 14.49
N LEU A 213 -20.01 1.10 13.53
CA LEU A 213 -20.53 -0.24 13.75
C LEU A 213 -19.47 -1.30 13.49
N PHE A 214 -19.47 -2.32 14.33
CA PHE A 214 -18.52 -3.43 14.30
C PHE A 214 -19.28 -4.76 14.37
N TRP A 215 -18.81 -5.73 13.60
CA TRP A 215 -19.29 -7.11 13.64
C TRP A 215 -18.10 -8.02 13.89
N ILE A 216 -18.14 -8.85 14.93
CA ILE A 216 -17.06 -9.78 15.30
C ILE A 216 -17.60 -11.19 15.14
N GLU A 217 -16.92 -11.99 14.32
CA GLU A 217 -17.34 -13.35 13.96
C GLU A 217 -18.81 -13.43 13.47
N ASP A 218 -19.32 -12.32 12.92
CA ASP A 218 -20.69 -12.19 12.42
C ASP A 218 -20.70 -11.47 11.07
N SER A 219 -21.65 -11.85 10.22
CA SER A 219 -21.76 -11.29 8.87
C SER A 219 -22.55 -9.98 8.90
N PRO A 220 -21.97 -8.85 8.46
CA PRO A 220 -22.66 -7.57 8.49
C PRO A 220 -23.91 -7.58 7.59
N PRO A 221 -25.13 -7.36 8.15
CA PRO A 221 -26.37 -7.37 7.38
C PRO A 221 -26.35 -6.51 6.11
N PRO A 222 -25.74 -5.30 6.10
CA PRO A 222 -25.65 -4.48 4.89
C PRO A 222 -24.90 -5.14 3.73
N ALA A 223 -23.92 -6.00 4.01
CA ALA A 223 -23.04 -6.58 3.00
C ALA A 223 -23.30 -8.07 2.74
N LEU A 224 -24.36 -8.66 3.29
CA LEU A 224 -24.71 -10.08 3.09
C LEU A 224 -24.77 -10.48 1.62
N ALA A 225 -25.40 -9.65 0.77
CA ALA A 225 -25.52 -9.94 -0.65
C ALA A 225 -24.15 -10.01 -1.36
N ALA A 226 -23.22 -9.11 -1.02
CA ALA A 226 -21.87 -9.12 -1.55
C ALA A 226 -21.07 -10.33 -1.04
N LEU A 227 -21.21 -10.67 0.25
CA LEU A 227 -20.60 -11.87 0.83
C LEU A 227 -21.09 -13.17 0.16
N PHE A 228 -22.40 -13.29 -0.10
CA PHE A 228 -22.94 -14.44 -0.81
C PHE A 228 -22.45 -14.51 -2.27
N HIS A 229 -22.27 -13.35 -2.92
CA HIS A 229 -21.71 -13.30 -4.25
C HIS A 229 -20.26 -13.82 -4.26
N ASP A 230 -19.40 -13.30 -3.37
CA ASP A 230 -18.02 -13.75 -3.24
C ASP A 230 -17.96 -15.26 -2.95
N ALA A 231 -18.78 -15.76 -2.02
CA ALA A 231 -18.83 -17.19 -1.68
C ALA A 231 -19.30 -18.09 -2.82
N SER A 232 -20.12 -17.58 -3.74
CA SER A 232 -20.59 -18.34 -4.92
C SER A 232 -19.53 -18.53 -6.01
N LEU A 233 -18.40 -17.82 -5.88
CA LEU A 233 -17.30 -17.82 -6.84
C LEU A 233 -16.09 -18.65 -6.37
N LEU A 234 -16.14 -19.19 -5.14
CA LEU A 234 -15.14 -20.07 -4.53
C LEU A 234 -15.46 -21.54 -4.78
#